data_AF-A0A8S2WLB4-F1
#
_entry.id   AF-A0A8S2WLB4-F1
#
_cell.length_a   1.000
_cell.length_b   1.000
_cell.length_c   1.000
_cell.angle_alpha   90.00
_cell.angle_beta   90.00
_cell.angle_gamma   90.00
#
_symmetry.space_group_name_H-M   'P 1'
#
loop_
_entity.id
_entity.type
_entity.pdbx_description
1 polymer ?
#
loop_
_entity_poly.entity_id
_entity_poly.type
_entity_poly.pdbx_seq_one_letter_code
_entity_poly.pdbx_strand_id
1 'polypeptide(L)'
;MSSSNNKSQTIIDLSKIFNTNDTTEIKQMQTEFQSNGWCFVSLPKELIPNPDLIKQLTQSFESDNKNSWYSKYSPIYGYSKVNHKEGIKLLTGSYLQEFANKGLIPTTLVEPLNYLSQMLDAVTKRLIEILDQHSVFQEHPSLSNLIKRARLPLKNEHFGMLDIVSYFNDKSGFQPPQKWRIN
;
A
#
# COMPACT_ATOMS: atom_id res chain seq x y z
N MET A 1 -20.78 -24.23 22.73
CA MET A 1 -21.27 -23.97 21.37
C MET A 1 -20.84 -22.56 20.97
N SER A 2 -19.68 -22.43 20.32
CA SER A 2 -19.26 -21.15 19.74
C SER A 2 -19.79 -21.10 18.31
N SER A 3 -20.87 -20.35 18.08
CA SER A 3 -21.28 -20.01 16.72
C SER A 3 -20.20 -19.09 16.14
N SER A 4 -19.31 -19.66 15.33
CA SER A 4 -18.49 -18.87 14.41
C SER A 4 -19.43 -18.21 13.41
N ASN A 5 -19.84 -16.98 13.69
CA ASN A 5 -20.47 -16.13 12.69
C ASN A 5 -19.43 -15.90 11.58
N ASN A 6 -19.50 -16.72 10.54
CA ASN A 6 -18.79 -16.49 9.28
C ASN A 6 -19.44 -15.27 8.62
N LYS A 7 -19.10 -14.07 9.09
CA LYS A 7 -19.37 -12.84 8.35
C LYS A 7 -18.56 -12.95 7.07
N SER A 8 -19.25 -13.19 5.95
CA SER A 8 -18.64 -13.05 4.63
C SER A 8 -18.08 -11.64 4.55
N GLN A 9 -16.76 -11.51 4.36
CA GLN A 9 -16.13 -10.21 4.15
C GLN A 9 -16.63 -9.65 2.81
N THR A 10 -17.18 -8.44 2.84
CA THR A 10 -17.56 -7.71 1.64
C THR A 10 -16.30 -7.25 0.92
N ILE A 11 -16.19 -7.56 -0.37
CA ILE A 11 -15.13 -7.06 -1.25
C ILE A 11 -15.75 -6.03 -2.17
N ILE A 12 -15.29 -4.79 -2.09
CA ILE A 12 -15.78 -3.65 -2.87
C ILE A 12 -15.05 -3.59 -4.21
N ASP A 13 -15.79 -3.44 -5.31
CA ASP A 13 -15.19 -3.35 -6.64
C ASP A 13 -14.73 -1.93 -6.96
N LEU A 14 -13.42 -1.71 -6.83
CA LEU A 14 -12.81 -0.41 -7.07
C LEU A 14 -12.93 0.03 -8.54
N SER A 15 -13.06 -0.91 -9.48
CA SER A 15 -13.22 -0.60 -10.91
C SER A 15 -14.56 0.10 -11.16
N LYS A 16 -15.64 -0.33 -10.49
CA LYS A 16 -16.95 0.32 -10.59
C LYS A 16 -16.95 1.71 -9.93
N ILE A 17 -16.18 1.90 -8.86
CA ILE A 17 -16.00 3.22 -8.26
C ILE A 17 -15.31 4.15 -9.28
N PHE A 18 -14.19 3.74 -9.87
CA PHE A 18 -13.41 4.60 -10.76
C PHE A 18 -14.05 4.84 -12.13
N ASN A 19 -14.67 3.83 -12.72
CA ASN A 19 -15.17 3.90 -14.10
C ASN A 19 -16.60 4.46 -14.18
N THR A 20 -17.42 4.21 -13.16
CA THR A 20 -18.86 4.51 -13.21
C THR A 20 -19.38 5.31 -12.02
N ASN A 21 -18.52 5.68 -11.05
CA ASN A 21 -18.93 6.30 -9.79
C ASN A 21 -20.10 5.53 -9.13
N ASP A 22 -19.99 4.20 -9.07
CA ASP A 22 -21.08 3.34 -8.59
C ASP A 22 -21.45 3.67 -7.14
N THR A 23 -22.66 4.18 -6.95
CA THR A 23 -23.15 4.65 -5.65
C THR A 23 -23.36 3.53 -4.64
N THR A 24 -23.57 2.29 -5.11
CA THR A 24 -23.73 1.12 -4.24
C THR A 24 -22.39 0.74 -3.63
N GLU A 25 -21.34 0.63 -4.46
CA GLU A 25 -19.97 0.32 -4.01
C GLU A 25 -19.43 1.43 -3.08
N ILE A 26 -19.69 2.70 -3.41
CA ILE A 26 -19.29 3.84 -2.56
C ILE A 26 -19.99 3.79 -1.20
N LYS A 27 -21.30 3.50 -1.16
CA LYS A 27 -22.04 3.38 0.10
C LYS A 27 -21.58 2.19 0.94
N GLN A 28 -21.23 1.07 0.29
CA GLN A 28 -20.62 -0.07 0.97
C GLN A 28 -19.27 0.31 1.57
N MET A 29 -18.40 0.99 0.82
CA MET A 29 -17.12 1.50 1.34
C MET A 29 -17.30 2.43 2.54
N GLN A 30 -18.25 3.38 2.46
CA GLN A 30 -18.59 4.25 3.59
C GLN A 30 -19.02 3.45 4.82
N THR A 31 -19.87 2.43 4.63
CA THR A 31 -20.36 1.57 5.71
C THR A 31 -19.22 0.79 6.37
N GLU A 32 -18.29 0.25 5.58
CA GLU A 32 -17.11 -0.46 6.07
C GLU A 32 -16.15 0.48 6.82
N PHE A 33 -15.90 1.69 6.30
CA PHE A 33 -15.10 2.68 7.02
C PHE A 33 -15.73 3.10 8.34
N GLN A 34 -17.04 3.31 8.40
CA GLN A 34 -17.73 3.67 9.65
C GLN A 34 -17.73 2.52 10.67
N SER A 35 -17.85 1.29 10.20
CA SER A 35 -17.95 0.11 11.07
C SER A 35 -16.59 -0.38 11.56
N ASN A 36 -15.59 -0.36 10.68
CA ASN A 36 -14.32 -1.06 10.89
C ASN A 36 -13.09 -0.12 10.83
N GLY A 37 -13.23 1.06 10.23
CA GLY A 37 -12.11 1.94 9.90
C GLY A 37 -11.26 1.49 8.71
N TRP A 38 -11.66 0.40 8.03
CA TRP A 38 -10.99 -0.19 6.87
C TRP A 38 -11.99 -0.98 6.02
N CYS A 39 -11.63 -1.31 4.79
CA CYS A 39 -12.43 -2.16 3.90
C CYS A 39 -11.54 -3.01 2.97
N PHE A 40 -12.06 -4.12 2.45
CA PHE A 40 -11.40 -4.87 1.38
C PHE A 40 -11.89 -4.41 0.01
N VAL A 41 -10.96 -4.29 -0.94
CA VAL A 41 -11.26 -3.89 -2.31
C VAL A 41 -10.68 -4.87 -3.31
N SER A 42 -11.36 -5.12 -4.42
CA SER A 42 -10.75 -5.71 -5.60
C SER A 42 -10.15 -4.62 -6.47
N LEU A 43 -8.88 -4.77 -6.85
CA LEU A 43 -8.18 -3.81 -7.69
C LEU A 43 -8.54 -3.98 -9.18
N PRO A 44 -8.65 -2.88 -9.95
CA PRO A 44 -8.62 -2.93 -11.41
C PRO A 44 -7.32 -3.62 -11.87
N LYS A 45 -7.37 -4.30 -13.02
CA LYS A 45 -6.22 -5.05 -13.54
C LYS A 45 -5.00 -4.16 -13.76
N GLU A 46 -5.24 -2.90 -14.12
CA GLU A 46 -4.24 -1.89 -14.37
C GLU A 46 -3.45 -1.53 -13.10
N LEU A 47 -4.03 -1.72 -11.91
CA LEU A 47 -3.38 -1.45 -10.62
C LEU A 47 -2.64 -2.64 -10.04
N ILE A 48 -2.74 -3.82 -10.66
CA ILE A 48 -2.02 -5.01 -10.22
C ILE A 48 -0.54 -4.82 -10.58
N PRO A 49 0.39 -4.90 -9.59
CA PRO A 49 1.80 -4.75 -9.86
C PRO A 49 2.30 -5.73 -10.92
N ASN A 50 3.21 -5.27 -11.78
CA ASN A 50 3.86 -6.11 -12.77
C ASN A 50 4.52 -7.33 -12.09
N PRO A 51 4.31 -8.57 -12.58
CA PRO A 51 4.99 -9.77 -12.08
C PRO A 51 6.51 -9.64 -11.92
N ASP A 52 7.18 -8.90 -12.81
CA ASP A 52 8.62 -8.67 -12.72
C ASP A 52 9.00 -7.85 -11.49
N LEU A 53 8.19 -6.86 -11.11
CA LEU A 53 8.39 -6.10 -9.86
C LEU A 53 8.22 -7.02 -8.65
N ILE A 54 7.21 -7.89 -8.66
CA ILE A 54 7.01 -8.87 -7.59
C ILE A 54 8.23 -9.79 -7.47
N LYS A 55 8.73 -10.32 -8.60
CA LYS A 55 9.92 -11.17 -8.63
C LYS A 55 11.15 -10.45 -8.07
N GLN A 56 11.39 -9.21 -8.50
CA GLN A 56 12.52 -8.41 -8.02
C GLN A 56 12.43 -8.11 -6.51
N LEU A 57 11.24 -7.81 -6.00
CA LEU A 57 11.02 -7.61 -4.56
C LEU A 57 11.29 -8.88 -3.77
N THR A 58 10.77 -10.02 -4.23
CA THR A 58 11.01 -11.32 -3.59
C THR A 58 12.51 -11.62 -3.52
N GLN A 59 13.21 -11.50 -4.65
CA GLN A 59 14.66 -11.70 -4.71
C GLN A 59 15.43 -10.74 -3.80
N SER A 60 14.95 -9.50 -3.66
CA SER A 60 15.55 -8.50 -2.79
C SER A 60 15.38 -8.84 -1.30
N PHE A 61 14.21 -9.35 -0.90
CA PHE A 61 13.99 -9.83 0.48
C PHE A 61 14.77 -11.11 0.78
N GLU A 62 15.04 -11.96 -0.22
CA GLU A 62 15.82 -13.18 -0.06
C GLU A 62 17.35 -12.93 -0.08
N SER A 63 17.79 -11.77 -0.56
CA SER A 63 19.21 -11.40 -0.66
C SER A 63 19.89 -11.20 0.70
N ASP A 64 21.14 -11.68 0.83
CA ASP A 64 22.00 -11.42 1.99
C ASP A 64 22.38 -9.93 2.16
N ASN A 65 22.25 -9.13 1.09
CA ASN A 65 22.63 -7.72 1.09
C ASN A 65 21.56 -6.78 1.69
N LYS A 66 20.39 -7.29 2.09
CA LYS A 66 19.29 -6.48 2.63
C LYS A 66 19.65 -5.66 3.87
N ASN A 67 20.63 -6.14 4.65
CA ASN A 67 21.14 -5.41 5.82
C ASN A 67 21.87 -4.10 5.44
N SER A 68 22.31 -3.95 4.19
CA SER A 68 22.89 -2.69 3.72
C SER A 68 21.86 -1.57 3.57
N TRP A 69 20.57 -1.90 3.53
CA TRP A 69 19.45 -0.94 3.36
C TRP A 69 18.86 -0.47 4.69
N TYR A 70 19.44 -0.90 5.83
CA TYR A 70 19.07 -0.33 7.12
C TYR A 70 19.40 1.16 7.15
N SER A 71 18.40 1.96 7.48
CA SER A 71 18.63 3.37 7.76
C SER A 71 19.41 3.54 9.06
N LYS A 72 20.63 4.05 8.95
CA LYS A 72 21.44 4.50 10.11
C LYS A 72 20.98 5.84 10.68
N TYR A 73 20.13 6.57 9.96
CA TYR A 73 19.87 8.00 10.20
C TYR A 73 18.44 8.31 10.66
N SER A 74 17.49 7.40 10.40
CA SER A 74 16.11 7.53 10.84
C SER A 74 15.50 6.12 10.93
N PRO A 75 15.18 5.61 12.13
CA PRO A 75 14.79 4.20 12.33
C PRO A 75 13.45 3.83 11.70
N ILE A 76 12.75 4.79 11.11
CA ILE A 76 11.41 4.60 10.53
C ILE A 76 11.42 4.42 9.00
N TYR A 77 12.53 4.61 8.30
CA TYR A 77 12.61 4.49 6.83
C TYR A 77 13.66 3.48 6.38
N GLY A 78 13.53 2.98 5.16
CA GLY A 78 14.39 1.94 4.61
C GLY A 78 13.96 0.54 5.04
N TYR A 79 14.90 -0.40 5.00
CA TYR A 79 14.64 -1.78 5.40
C TYR A 79 14.57 -1.91 6.93
N SER A 80 13.60 -2.70 7.39
CA SER A 80 13.45 -3.08 8.79
C SER A 80 13.03 -4.54 8.90
N LYS A 81 13.50 -5.22 9.94
CA LYS A 81 13.12 -6.60 10.25
C LYS A 81 12.74 -6.72 11.72
N VAL A 82 11.62 -7.40 11.96
CA VAL A 82 11.16 -7.84 13.28
C VAL A 82 10.85 -9.33 13.22
N ASN A 83 10.51 -9.93 14.36
CA ASN A 83 10.39 -11.39 14.50
C ASN A 83 9.38 -12.07 13.56
N HIS A 84 8.40 -11.34 13.03
CA HIS A 84 7.31 -11.89 12.21
C HIS A 84 7.15 -11.23 10.84
N LYS A 85 7.98 -10.23 10.51
CA LYS A 85 7.99 -9.57 9.21
C LYS A 85 9.29 -8.83 8.94
N GLU A 86 9.61 -8.69 7.67
CA GLU A 86 10.54 -7.69 7.18
C GLU A 86 9.82 -6.75 6.22
N GLY A 87 10.34 -5.55 6.04
CA GLY A 87 9.72 -4.61 5.13
C GLY A 87 10.59 -3.42 4.79
N ILE A 88 10.20 -2.71 3.74
CA ILE A 88 10.84 -1.51 3.24
C ILE A 88 9.81 -0.38 3.33
N LYS A 89 10.14 0.67 4.08
CA LYS A 89 9.28 1.83 4.28
C LYS A 89 9.89 3.07 3.64
N LEU A 90 9.19 3.66 2.69
CA LEU A 90 9.68 4.77 1.87
C LEU A 90 8.63 5.88 1.82
N LEU A 91 9.08 7.12 1.82
CA LEU A 91 8.28 8.23 1.30
C LEU A 91 8.32 8.22 -0.24
N THR A 92 7.17 8.49 -0.86
CA THR A 92 7.00 8.52 -2.32
C THR A 92 7.45 9.85 -2.93
N GLY A 93 7.36 9.97 -4.26
CA GLY A 93 7.69 11.20 -4.99
C GLY A 93 9.17 11.55 -4.92
N SER A 94 9.47 12.84 -4.70
CA SER A 94 10.86 13.35 -4.70
C SER A 94 11.79 12.70 -3.67
N TYR A 95 11.25 12.09 -2.62
CA TYR A 95 12.03 11.41 -1.58
C TYR A 95 12.57 10.05 -1.99
N LEU A 96 11.94 9.40 -2.97
CA LEU A 96 12.36 8.06 -3.37
C LEU A 96 13.77 8.08 -3.97
N GLN A 97 14.08 9.11 -4.79
CA GLN A 97 15.42 9.32 -5.32
C GLN A 97 16.43 9.65 -4.21
N GLU A 98 16.02 10.38 -3.17
CA GLU A 98 16.88 10.67 -2.02
C GLU A 98 17.24 9.38 -1.27
N PHE A 99 16.28 8.46 -1.09
CA PHE A 99 16.53 7.16 -0.46
C PHE A 99 17.41 6.26 -1.32
N ALA A 100 17.24 6.27 -2.64
CA ALA A 100 18.12 5.59 -3.57
C ALA A 100 19.57 6.08 -3.44
N ASN A 101 19.77 7.41 -3.47
CA ASN A 101 21.09 8.03 -3.36
C ASN A 101 21.76 7.75 -1.99
N LYS A 102 20.95 7.54 -0.94
CA LYS A 102 21.41 7.16 0.40
C LYS A 102 21.61 5.65 0.57
N GLY A 103 21.36 4.84 -0.47
CA GLY A 103 21.49 3.39 -0.43
C GLY A 103 20.45 2.67 0.44
N LEU A 104 19.31 3.31 0.72
CA LEU A 104 18.23 2.72 1.53
C LEU A 104 17.31 1.79 0.74
N ILE A 105 17.50 1.74 -0.58
CA ILE A 105 16.89 0.77 -1.49
C ILE A 105 17.90 0.38 -2.57
N PRO A 106 17.82 -0.84 -3.13
CA PRO A 106 18.55 -1.22 -4.33
C PRO A 106 18.27 -0.27 -5.48
N THR A 107 19.31 0.11 -6.22
CA THR A 107 19.19 0.89 -7.46
C THR A 107 18.27 0.21 -8.48
N THR A 108 18.29 -1.12 -8.53
CA THR A 108 17.42 -1.94 -9.40
C THR A 108 15.94 -1.81 -9.07
N LEU A 109 15.59 -1.48 -7.82
CA LEU A 109 14.21 -1.32 -7.39
C LEU A 109 13.70 0.12 -7.52
N VAL A 110 14.56 1.11 -7.76
CA VAL A 110 14.18 2.53 -7.73
C VAL A 110 13.09 2.85 -8.74
N GLU A 111 13.31 2.50 -10.01
CA GLU A 111 12.36 2.78 -11.08
C GLU A 111 11.01 2.07 -10.88
N PRO A 112 10.94 0.75 -10.63
CA PRO A 112 9.65 0.11 -10.47
C PRO A 112 8.92 0.52 -9.17
N LEU A 113 9.65 0.84 -8.09
CA LEU A 113 9.05 1.42 -6.88
C LEU A 113 8.53 2.83 -7.10
N ASN A 114 9.21 3.62 -7.94
CA ASN A 114 8.75 4.96 -8.31
C ASN A 114 7.46 4.89 -9.09
N TYR A 115 7.40 4.00 -10.09
CA TYR A 115 6.21 3.75 -10.86
C TYR A 115 5.04 3.31 -9.97
N LEU A 116 5.26 2.31 -9.11
CA LEU A 116 4.23 1.84 -8.16
C LEU A 116 3.76 2.95 -7.22
N SER A 117 4.69 3.77 -6.71
CA SER A 117 4.36 4.90 -5.84
C SER A 117 3.46 5.92 -6.54
N GLN A 118 3.80 6.32 -7.77
CA GLN A 118 3.02 7.28 -8.55
C GLN A 118 1.63 6.75 -8.90
N MET A 119 1.57 5.46 -9.27
CA MET A 119 0.32 4.74 -9.50
C MET A 119 -0.59 4.77 -8.26
N LEU A 120 -0.07 4.41 -7.09
CA LEU A 120 -0.83 4.40 -5.85
C LEU A 120 -1.25 5.81 -5.41
N ASP A 121 -0.39 6.82 -5.59
CA ASP A 121 -0.73 8.22 -5.34
C ASP A 121 -1.92 8.66 -6.21
N ALA A 122 -1.89 8.36 -7.52
CA ALA A 122 -2.95 8.72 -8.46
C ALA A 122 -4.29 8.05 -8.09
N VAL A 123 -4.25 6.77 -7.76
CA VAL A 123 -5.41 5.97 -7.33
C VAL A 123 -5.99 6.52 -6.03
N THR A 124 -5.14 6.81 -5.06
CA THR A 124 -5.54 7.34 -3.76
C THR A 124 -6.17 8.72 -3.92
N LYS A 125 -5.56 9.58 -4.74
CA LYS A 125 -6.11 10.90 -5.10
C LYS A 125 -7.51 10.77 -5.68
N ARG A 126 -7.65 9.95 -6.72
CA ARG A 126 -8.92 9.74 -7.42
C ARG A 126 -9.99 9.18 -6.50
N LEU A 127 -9.63 8.22 -5.64
CA LEU A 127 -10.54 7.66 -4.67
C LEU A 127 -11.03 8.73 -3.68
N ILE A 128 -10.13 9.53 -3.12
CA ILE A 128 -10.49 10.61 -2.21
C ILE A 128 -11.43 11.62 -2.86
N GLU A 129 -11.15 12.03 -4.11
CA GLU A 129 -12.01 12.95 -4.86
C GLU A 129 -13.43 12.39 -5.05
N ILE A 130 -13.57 11.11 -5.41
CA ILE A 130 -14.89 10.47 -5.56
C ILE A 130 -15.58 10.38 -4.19
N LEU A 131 -14.89 9.92 -3.16
CA LEU A 131 -15.48 9.79 -1.83
C LEU A 131 -15.92 11.14 -1.24
N ASP A 132 -15.18 12.22 -1.51
CA ASP A 132 -15.54 13.58 -1.11
C ASP A 132 -16.80 14.09 -1.84
N GLN A 133 -16.91 13.84 -3.16
CA GLN A 133 -18.13 14.14 -3.94
C GLN A 133 -19.38 13.45 -3.36
N HIS A 134 -19.20 12.28 -2.74
CA HIS A 134 -20.26 11.51 -2.11
C HIS A 134 -20.41 11.78 -0.61
N SER A 135 -19.74 12.80 -0.07
CA SER A 135 -19.80 13.19 1.36
C SER A 135 -19.50 12.02 2.30
N VAL A 136 -18.63 11.09 1.88
CA VAL A 136 -18.19 9.96 2.72
C VAL A 136 -17.38 10.48 3.91
N PHE A 137 -16.59 11.54 3.69
CA PHE A 137 -15.91 12.28 4.73
C PHE A 137 -16.82 13.41 5.24
N GLN A 138 -17.26 13.30 6.50
CA GLN A 138 -18.26 14.22 7.09
C GLN A 138 -17.80 15.69 7.17
N GLU A 139 -16.50 15.91 7.30
CA GLU A 139 -15.85 17.21 7.15
C GLU A 139 -15.23 17.21 5.77
N HIS A 140 -15.80 17.84 4.73
CA HIS A 140 -15.22 17.94 3.37
C HIS A 140 -13.77 18.42 3.42
N PRO A 141 -12.77 17.54 3.55
CA PRO A 141 -11.44 17.96 3.92
C PRO A 141 -10.73 18.13 2.60
N SER A 142 -10.46 19.39 2.22
CA SER A 142 -9.63 19.65 1.04
C SER A 142 -8.35 18.80 1.10
N LEU A 143 -7.86 18.35 -0.04
CA LEU A 143 -6.62 17.55 -0.10
C LEU A 143 -5.47 18.19 0.70
N SER A 144 -5.35 19.52 0.63
CA SER A 144 -4.40 20.30 1.42
C SER A 144 -4.59 20.12 2.94
N ASN A 145 -5.83 20.09 3.43
CA ASN A 145 -6.14 19.84 4.84
C ASN A 145 -5.81 18.41 5.27
N LEU A 146 -6.06 17.41 4.42
CA LEU A 146 -5.68 16.01 4.68
C LEU A 146 -4.16 15.86 4.79
N ILE A 147 -3.42 16.44 3.84
CA ILE A 147 -1.94 16.45 3.84
C ILE A 147 -1.41 17.12 5.11
N LYS A 148 -1.97 18.28 5.49
CA LYS A 148 -1.61 19.00 6.72
C LYS A 148 -1.90 18.19 7.98
N ARG A 149 -3.05 17.50 8.04
CA ARG A 149 -3.43 16.62 9.17
C ARG A 149 -2.47 15.44 9.32
N ALA A 150 -2.01 14.86 8.21
CA ALA A 150 -1.13 13.71 8.23
C ALA A 150 0.26 14.00 8.85
N ARG A 151 0.66 15.28 8.98
CA ARG A 151 1.98 15.72 9.50
C ARG A 151 3.17 15.00 8.82
N LEU A 152 2.98 14.56 7.58
CA LEU A 152 4.02 13.91 6.81
C LEU A 152 4.90 14.98 6.17
N PRO A 153 6.23 14.78 6.07
CA PRO A 153 7.13 15.75 5.45
C PRO A 153 7.00 15.68 3.93
N LEU A 154 5.81 15.87 3.37
CA LEU A 154 5.56 15.73 1.94
C LEU A 154 5.99 17.01 1.22
N LYS A 155 6.85 16.86 0.20
CA LYS A 155 7.10 17.88 -0.82
C LYS A 155 6.17 17.54 -1.97
N ASN A 156 5.26 18.46 -2.33
CA ASN A 156 4.22 18.32 -3.37
C ASN A 156 3.00 17.45 -2.95
N GLU A 157 1.97 17.38 -3.80
CA GLU A 157 0.71 16.63 -3.59
C GLU A 157 0.89 15.10 -3.76
N HIS A 158 1.67 14.46 -2.90
CA HIS A 158 1.81 13.00 -2.87
C HIS A 158 1.20 12.40 -1.61
N PHE A 159 0.55 11.24 -1.70
CA PHE A 159 -0.02 10.53 -0.55
C PHE A 159 1.05 9.61 0.02
N GLY A 160 2.10 10.25 0.53
CA GLY A 160 3.36 9.59 0.77
C GLY A 160 3.37 8.65 1.95
N MET A 161 3.40 7.36 1.63
CA MET A 161 4.34 6.39 2.18
C MET A 161 4.08 5.06 1.46
N LEU A 162 5.11 4.47 0.88
CA LEU A 162 5.07 3.11 0.37
C LEU A 162 5.67 2.18 1.44
N ASP A 163 4.83 1.32 2.02
CA ASP A 163 5.24 0.29 2.98
C ASP A 163 5.07 -1.08 2.32
N ILE A 164 6.20 -1.75 2.04
CA ILE A 164 6.23 -3.08 1.42
C ILE A 164 6.69 -4.07 2.47
N VAL A 165 5.88 -5.08 2.75
CA VAL A 165 6.11 -6.03 3.84
C VAL A 165 6.11 -7.47 3.34
N SER A 166 7.13 -8.22 3.73
CA SER A 166 7.20 -9.68 3.64
C SER A 166 6.96 -10.27 5.03
N TYR A 167 5.90 -11.07 5.19
CA TYR A 167 5.56 -11.70 6.46
C TYR A 167 6.20 -13.08 6.58
N PHE A 168 6.92 -13.31 7.68
CA PHE A 168 7.46 -14.63 8.05
C PHE A 168 6.42 -15.37 8.85
N ASN A 169 5.38 -15.86 8.18
CA ASN A 169 4.24 -16.40 8.90
C ASN A 169 4.45 -17.88 9.25
N ASP A 170 5.39 -18.16 10.17
CA ASP A 170 5.60 -19.52 10.70
C ASP A 170 4.40 -20.01 11.53
N LYS A 171 3.52 -19.09 11.99
CA LYS A 171 2.37 -19.39 12.85
C LYS A 171 1.00 -19.41 12.15
N SER A 172 0.87 -18.95 10.89
CA SER A 172 -0.45 -18.94 10.22
C SER A 172 -0.85 -20.26 9.60
N GLY A 173 0.05 -21.25 9.55
CA GLY A 173 -0.19 -22.50 8.81
C GLY A 173 -0.41 -22.30 7.31
N PHE A 174 -0.23 -21.08 6.78
CA PHE A 174 -0.42 -20.78 5.37
C PHE A 174 0.84 -21.18 4.59
N GLN A 175 0.83 -22.38 4.02
CA GLN A 175 1.72 -22.69 2.91
C GLN A 175 1.04 -22.17 1.62
N PRO A 176 1.62 -21.19 0.91
CA PRO A 176 1.07 -20.79 -0.38
C PRO A 176 1.01 -22.03 -1.30
N PRO A 177 -0.06 -22.22 -2.08
CA PRO A 177 -0.20 -23.38 -2.95
C PRO A 177 1.03 -23.46 -3.87
N GLN A 178 1.59 -24.66 -4.10
CA GLN A 178 2.79 -24.88 -4.92
C GLN A 178 2.76 -24.16 -6.28
N LYS A 179 1.56 -23.92 -6.84
CA LYS A 179 1.35 -23.21 -8.11
C LYS A 179 1.76 -21.72 -8.10
N TRP A 180 1.96 -21.13 -6.92
CA TRP A 180 2.35 -19.73 -6.72
C TRP A 180 3.83 -19.59 -6.36
N ARG A 181 4.55 -20.72 -6.20
CA ARG A 181 6.01 -20.74 -6.14
C ARG A 181 6.51 -20.67 -7.58
N ILE A 182 6.99 -19.49 -7.98
CA ILE A 182 7.70 -19.34 -9.24
C ILE A 182 9.05 -20.04 -9.05
N ASN A 183 9.30 -21.09 -9.84
CA ASN A 183 10.61 -21.76 -9.91
C ASN A 183 11.67 -20.84 -10.53
#